data_AF-K6TZI4-F1
#
_entry.id   AF-K6TZI4-F1
#
_cell.length_a   1.000
_cell.length_b   1.000
_cell.length_c   1.000
_cell.angle_alpha   90.00
_cell.angle_beta   90.00
_cell.angle_gamma   90.00
#
_symmetry.space_group_name_H-M   'P 1'
#
loop_
_entity.id
_entity.type
_entity.pdbx_description
1 polymer ?
#
loop_
_entity_poly.entity_id
_entity_poly.type
_entity_poly.pdbx_seq_one_letter_code
_entity_poly.pdbx_strand_id
1 'polypeptide(L)'
;KILLSLTESVAMRLRDSNSLCRLVVVSIKTNEFSHYSHQKQLNNSTDCTKVIFEGIKEAFKEVWKGEKIRQLGVRVTKLSSNMYCQDTLFDYEVKEKQRKLDKTLDGIREKYGKYSVIRSTFLHSGVRPINGGTGSLEEYPMMSSLL
;
A
#
# COMPACT_ATOMS: atom_id res chain seq x y z
N LYS A 1 7.88 -0.37 9.54
CA LYS A 1 8.56 0.06 8.29
C LYS A 1 8.19 -0.82 7.11
N ILE A 2 8.25 -2.15 7.24
CA ILE A 2 7.82 -3.10 6.17
C ILE A 2 6.35 -2.90 5.75
N LEU A 3 5.43 -2.71 6.72
CA LEU A 3 4.04 -2.39 6.39
C LEU A 3 3.94 -1.13 5.51
N LEU A 4 4.72 -0.09 5.82
CA LEU A 4 4.69 1.17 5.07
C LEU A 4 5.18 0.99 3.63
N SER A 5 6.22 0.18 3.42
CA SER A 5 6.74 -0.06 2.07
C SER A 5 5.78 -0.88 1.22
N LEU A 6 5.07 -1.84 1.81
CA LEU A 6 4.01 -2.59 1.14
C LEU A 6 2.81 -1.68 0.83
N THR A 7 2.44 -0.78 1.75
CA THR A 7 1.35 0.18 1.49
C THR A 7 1.68 1.16 0.38
N GLU A 8 2.92 1.66 0.29
CA GLU A 8 3.34 2.53 -0.82
C GLU A 8 3.18 1.81 -2.17
N SER A 9 3.60 0.54 -2.25
CA SER A 9 3.44 -0.22 -3.50
C SER A 9 1.98 -0.46 -3.87
N VAL A 10 1.11 -0.72 -2.90
CA VAL A 10 -0.31 -0.98 -3.17
C VAL A 10 -1.06 0.31 -3.50
N ALA A 11 -0.78 1.40 -2.78
CA ALA A 11 -1.40 2.70 -3.02
C ALA A 11 -1.04 3.26 -4.39
N MET A 12 0.23 3.12 -4.82
CA MET A 12 0.67 3.49 -6.17
C MET A 12 -0.15 2.74 -7.24
N ARG A 13 -0.22 1.41 -7.17
CA ARG A 13 -0.98 0.60 -8.13
C ARG A 13 -2.48 0.94 -8.16
N LEU A 14 -3.04 1.26 -6.99
CA LEU A 14 -4.43 1.65 -6.86
C LEU A 14 -4.72 3.01 -7.53
N ARG A 15 -3.75 3.94 -7.48
CA ARG A 15 -3.83 5.22 -8.19
C ARG A 15 -3.58 5.08 -9.68
N ASP A 16 -2.65 4.21 -10.10
CA ASP A 16 -2.43 3.86 -11.51
C ASP A 16 -3.72 3.30 -12.13
N SER A 17 -4.51 2.53 -11.38
CA SER A 17 -5.81 2.01 -11.81
C SER A 17 -6.99 2.97 -11.61
N ASN A 18 -6.74 4.25 -11.27
CA ASN A 18 -7.76 5.27 -10.99
C ASN A 18 -8.89 4.80 -10.06
N SER A 19 -8.56 3.93 -9.10
CA SER A 19 -9.51 3.28 -8.21
C SER A 19 -9.39 3.84 -6.80
N LEU A 20 -10.47 3.83 -6.05
CA LEU A 20 -10.49 4.08 -4.60
C LEU A 20 -10.72 2.75 -3.89
N CYS A 21 -10.31 2.65 -2.62
CA CYS A 21 -10.61 1.48 -1.80
C CYS A 21 -11.33 1.80 -0.52
N ARG A 22 -12.14 0.85 -0.06
CA ARG A 22 -12.86 0.95 1.22
C ARG A 22 -12.42 -0.10 2.24
N LEU A 23 -11.71 -1.15 1.84
CA LEU A 23 -11.36 -2.24 2.74
C LEU A 23 -9.88 -2.59 2.59
N VAL A 24 -9.18 -2.63 3.72
CA VAL A 24 -7.76 -3.00 3.79
C VAL A 24 -7.62 -4.37 4.44
N VAL A 25 -6.70 -5.18 3.94
CA VAL A 25 -6.46 -6.54 4.41
C VAL A 25 -4.98 -6.73 4.69
N VAL A 26 -4.67 -7.25 5.86
CA VAL A 26 -3.32 -7.67 6.23
C VAL A 26 -3.29 -9.18 6.32
N SER A 27 -2.31 -9.80 5.67
CA SER A 27 -2.08 -11.25 5.71
C SER A 27 -0.73 -11.55 6.34
N ILE A 28 -0.70 -12.51 7.26
CA ILE A 28 0.50 -12.93 7.97
C ILE A 28 0.71 -14.43 7.71
N LYS A 29 1.95 -14.80 7.45
CA LYS A 29 2.42 -16.19 7.45
C LYS A 29 3.43 -16.37 8.57
N THR A 30 3.23 -17.39 9.40
CA THR A 30 4.14 -17.73 10.49
C THR A 30 5.27 -18.63 10.01
N ASN A 31 6.26 -18.88 10.86
CA ASN A 31 7.34 -19.83 10.58
C ASN A 31 6.85 -21.28 10.47
N GLU A 32 5.70 -21.60 11.09
CA GLU A 32 5.03 -22.90 11.03
C GLU A 32 4.20 -23.06 9.76
N PHE A 33 4.33 -22.15 8.80
CA PHE A 33 3.54 -22.11 7.56
C PHE A 33 2.03 -21.91 7.77
N SER A 34 1.59 -21.58 8.99
CA SER A 34 0.22 -21.17 9.27
C SER A 34 -0.06 -19.79 8.66
N HIS A 35 -1.24 -19.67 8.06
CA HIS A 35 -1.69 -18.48 7.34
C HIS A 35 -2.95 -17.92 7.98
N TYR A 36 -2.95 -16.62 8.24
CA TYR A 36 -4.17 -15.92 8.65
C TYR A 36 -4.16 -14.49 8.11
N SER A 37 -5.35 -13.90 8.05
CA SER A 37 -5.53 -12.53 7.60
C SER A 37 -6.62 -11.84 8.38
N HIS A 38 -6.51 -10.52 8.47
CA HIS A 38 -7.52 -9.67 9.06
C HIS A 38 -7.83 -8.52 8.14
N GLN A 39 -9.09 -8.11 8.15
CA GLN A 39 -9.60 -7.07 7.29
C GLN A 39 -10.24 -5.95 8.11
N LYS A 40 -10.03 -4.72 7.68
CA LYS A 40 -10.63 -3.54 8.28
C LYS A 40 -11.31 -2.70 7.22
N GLN A 41 -12.54 -2.31 7.49
CA GLN A 41 -13.28 -1.39 6.63
C GLN A 41 -12.94 0.05 7.03
N LEU A 42 -12.57 0.86 6.04
CA LEU A 42 -12.35 2.29 6.18
C LEU A 42 -13.69 3.04 6.16
N ASN A 43 -13.74 4.18 6.85
CA ASN A 43 -14.94 5.01 6.93
C ASN A 43 -15.37 5.54 5.56
N ASN A 44 -14.39 5.99 4.76
CA ASN A 44 -14.58 6.54 3.42
C ASN A 44 -13.70 5.80 2.41
N SER A 45 -14.13 5.75 1.15
CA SER A 45 -13.31 5.22 0.06
C SER A 45 -12.14 6.18 -0.19
N THR A 46 -10.91 5.66 -0.27
CA THR A 46 -9.71 6.50 -0.37
C THR A 46 -8.61 5.86 -1.20
N ASP A 47 -7.75 6.72 -1.73
CA ASP A 47 -6.49 6.44 -2.43
C ASP A 47 -5.29 7.09 -1.72
N CYS A 48 -5.52 7.73 -0.57
CA CYS A 48 -4.48 8.37 0.21
C CYS A 48 -3.63 7.32 0.93
N THR A 49 -2.31 7.35 0.69
CA THR A 49 -1.39 6.37 1.28
C THR A 49 -1.40 6.41 2.80
N LYS A 50 -1.55 7.61 3.39
CA LYS A 50 -1.56 7.79 4.84
C LYS A 50 -2.75 7.10 5.51
N VAL A 51 -3.95 7.30 4.97
CA VAL A 51 -5.20 6.71 5.49
C VAL A 51 -5.18 5.19 5.37
N ILE A 52 -4.71 4.69 4.21
CA ILE A 52 -4.56 3.25 3.99
C ILE A 52 -3.57 2.63 4.99
N PHE A 53 -2.43 3.29 5.20
CA PHE A 53 -1.41 2.83 6.15
C PHE A 53 -1.91 2.81 7.60
N GLU A 54 -2.67 3.82 8.02
CA GLU A 54 -3.29 3.86 9.35
C GLU A 54 -4.25 2.69 9.55
N GLY A 55 -5.16 2.45 8.61
CA GLY A 55 -6.08 1.31 8.67
C GLY A 55 -5.37 -0.05 8.71
N ILE A 56 -4.27 -0.19 7.96
CA ILE A 56 -3.43 -1.40 7.95
C ILE A 56 -2.69 -1.60 9.27
N LYS A 57 -2.19 -0.53 9.88
CA LYS A 57 -1.53 -0.58 11.18
C LYS A 57 -2.50 -1.06 12.26
N GLU A 58 -3.75 -0.62 12.22
CA GLU A 58 -4.79 -1.08 13.12
C GLU A 58 -5.16 -2.54 12.88
N ALA A 59 -5.42 -2.92 11.62
CA ALA A 59 -5.72 -4.31 11.26
C ALA A 59 -4.58 -5.27 11.68
N PHE A 60 -3.33 -4.85 11.52
CA PHE A 60 -2.18 -5.64 11.96
C PHE A 60 -2.13 -5.79 13.50
N LYS A 61 -2.38 -4.72 14.25
CA LYS A 61 -2.41 -4.76 15.73
C LYS A 61 -3.50 -5.69 16.27
N GLU A 62 -4.66 -5.70 15.61
CA GLU A 62 -5.81 -6.52 16.03
C GLU A 62 -5.53 -8.03 15.82
N VAL A 63 -4.74 -8.39 14.82
CA VAL A 63 -4.53 -9.80 14.43
C VAL A 63 -3.21 -10.41 14.93
N TRP A 64 -2.16 -9.60 15.11
CA TRP A 64 -0.84 -10.12 15.40
C TRP A 64 -0.69 -10.50 16.88
N LYS A 65 -0.32 -11.75 17.13
CA LYS A 65 -0.23 -12.35 18.47
C LYS A 65 1.18 -12.34 19.08
N GLY A 66 2.15 -11.65 18.46
CA GLY A 66 3.54 -11.61 18.93
C GLY A 66 4.44 -12.74 18.42
N GLU A 67 3.91 -13.62 17.58
CA GLU A 67 4.67 -14.72 16.97
C GLU A 67 5.64 -14.25 15.86
N LYS A 68 6.61 -15.11 15.52
CA LYS A 68 7.60 -14.84 14.46
C LYS A 68 6.92 -14.85 13.08
N ILE A 69 7.10 -13.74 12.36
CA ILE A 69 6.51 -13.54 11.03
C ILE A 69 7.51 -13.96 9.96
N ARG A 70 7.12 -14.90 9.11
CA ARG A 70 7.87 -15.33 7.92
C ARG A 70 7.55 -14.46 6.71
N GLN A 71 6.29 -14.08 6.54
CA GLN A 71 5.83 -13.27 5.41
C GLN A 71 4.69 -12.35 5.85
N LEU A 72 4.70 -11.14 5.31
CA LEU A 72 3.66 -10.14 5.52
C LEU A 72 3.15 -9.66 4.16
N GLY A 73 1.84 -9.60 4.01
CA GLY A 73 1.17 -9.12 2.80
C GLY A 73 0.14 -8.05 3.13
N VAL A 74 0.02 -7.08 2.24
CA VAL A 74 -1.01 -6.05 2.26
C VAL A 74 -1.83 -6.18 0.99
N ARG A 75 -3.16 -6.18 1.15
CA ARG A 75 -4.11 -6.19 0.04
C ARG A 75 -5.21 -5.19 0.32
N VAL A 76 -5.87 -4.78 -0.74
CA VAL A 76 -6.91 -3.76 -0.71
C VAL A 76 -8.08 -4.26 -1.55
N THR A 77 -9.30 -4.10 -1.03
CA THR A 77 -10.54 -4.65 -1.60
C THR A 77 -11.67 -3.62 -1.49
N LYS A 78 -12.84 -3.96 -2.05
CA LYS A 78 -13.98 -3.04 -2.22
C LYS A 78 -13.54 -1.80 -3.00
N LEU A 79 -13.07 -2.05 -4.22
CA LEU A 79 -12.63 -1.00 -5.12
C LEU A 79 -13.84 -0.28 -5.70
N SER A 80 -13.78 1.04 -5.76
CA SER A 80 -14.79 1.90 -6.39
C SER A 80 -14.12 2.86 -7.37
N SER A 81 -14.85 3.34 -8.38
CA SER A 81 -14.31 4.36 -9.28
C SER A 81 -14.07 5.68 -8.53
N ASN A 82 -13.08 6.45 -8.96
CA ASN A 82 -12.75 7.76 -8.37
C ASN A 82 -13.71 8.90 -8.79
N MET A 83 -14.89 8.58 -9.36
CA MET A 83 -15.82 9.58 -9.90
C MET A 83 -16.73 10.21 -8.84
N TYR A 84 -17.08 9.47 -7.77
CA TYR A 84 -18.03 9.92 -6.77
C TYR A 84 -17.52 9.60 -5.36
N CYS A 85 -16.67 10.47 -4.82
CA CYS A 85 -16.24 10.39 -3.43
C CYS A 85 -16.80 11.59 -2.66
N GLN A 86 -17.73 11.34 -1.73
CA GLN A 86 -18.20 12.37 -0.82
C GLN A 86 -17.18 12.57 0.30
N ASP A 87 -16.58 13.75 0.36
CA ASP A 87 -15.71 14.15 1.46
C ASP A 87 -16.52 14.74 2.63
N THR A 88 -15.91 14.70 3.81
CA THR A 88 -16.47 15.33 5.01
C THR A 88 -16.30 16.84 4.91
N LEU A 89 -17.32 17.61 5.29
CA LEU A 89 -17.36 19.08 5.18
C LEU A 89 -16.14 19.77 5.83
N PHE A 90 -15.58 19.17 6.88
CA PHE A 90 -14.49 19.75 7.68
C PHE A 90 -13.08 19.24 7.32
N ASP A 91 -12.94 18.12 6.60
CA ASP A 91 -11.61 17.55 6.28
C ASP A 91 -11.22 17.69 4.82
N TYR A 92 -12.05 18.36 4.02
CA TYR A 92 -11.89 18.46 2.57
C TYR A 92 -10.51 18.98 2.17
N GLU A 93 -10.08 20.13 2.72
CA GLU A 93 -8.80 20.73 2.35
C GLU A 93 -7.60 19.85 2.67
N VAL A 94 -7.61 19.18 3.83
CA VAL A 94 -6.49 18.35 4.28
C VAL A 94 -6.37 17.12 3.39
N LYS A 95 -7.50 16.48 3.08
CA LYS A 95 -7.55 15.32 2.18
C LYS A 95 -7.15 15.69 0.76
N GLU A 96 -7.61 16.83 0.25
CA GLU A 96 -7.28 17.29 -1.09
C GLU A 96 -5.78 17.61 -1.22
N LYS A 97 -5.19 18.28 -0.22
CA LYS A 97 -3.74 18.54 -0.15
C LYS A 97 -2.94 17.24 -0.17
N GLN A 98 -3.35 16.23 0.62
CA GLN A 98 -2.70 14.92 0.64
C GLN A 98 -2.82 14.18 -0.70
N ARG A 99 -4.01 14.19 -1.32
CA ARG A 99 -4.23 13.59 -2.65
C ARG A 99 -3.36 14.25 -3.72
N LYS A 100 -3.29 15.58 -3.73
CA LYS A 100 -2.44 16.34 -4.65
C LYS A 100 -0.97 15.98 -4.46
N LEU A 101 -0.50 15.93 -3.21
CA LEU A 101 0.87 15.52 -2.88
C LEU A 101 1.17 14.10 -3.37
N ASP A 102 0.28 13.15 -3.09
CA ASP A 102 0.47 11.76 -3.50
C ASP A 102 0.52 11.63 -5.04
N LYS A 103 -0.34 12.35 -5.76
CA LYS A 103 -0.32 12.40 -7.24
C LYS A 103 0.97 13.03 -7.79
N THR A 104 1.46 14.11 -7.19
CA THR A 104 2.72 14.72 -7.65
C THR A 104 3.91 13.82 -7.39
N LEU A 105 3.96 13.13 -6.25
CA LEU A 105 4.99 12.14 -5.96
C LEU A 105 4.99 11.00 -6.98
N ASP A 106 3.83 10.47 -7.31
CA ASP A 106 3.72 9.40 -8.29
C ASP A 106 4.15 9.85 -9.69
N GLY A 107 3.77 11.07 -10.12
CA GLY A 107 4.23 11.63 -11.39
C GLY A 107 5.75 11.85 -11.46
N ILE A 108 6.39 12.19 -10.34
CA ILE A 108 7.87 12.27 -10.27
C ILE A 108 8.47 10.86 -10.38
N ARG A 109 7.89 9.87 -9.68
CA ARG A 109 8.36 8.48 -9.70
C ARG A 109 8.19 7.80 -11.06
N GLU A 110 7.16 8.16 -11.80
CA GLU A 110 6.94 7.68 -13.17
C GLU A 110 8.00 8.22 -14.13
N LYS A 111 8.36 9.51 -14.01
CA LYS A 111 9.34 10.17 -14.89
C LYS A 111 10.80 9.84 -14.56
N TYR A 112 11.16 9.80 -13.28
CA TYR A 112 12.55 9.71 -12.82
C TYR A 112 12.87 8.38 -12.12
N GLY A 113 11.94 7.43 -12.13
CA GLY A 113 12.08 6.13 -11.52
C GLY A 113 11.55 6.03 -10.09
N LYS A 114 11.26 4.81 -9.65
CA LYS A 114 10.55 4.50 -8.39
C LYS A 114 11.24 5.01 -7.13
N TYR A 115 12.57 5.19 -7.17
CA TYR A 115 13.38 5.63 -6.02
C TYR A 115 13.76 7.12 -6.07
N SER A 116 13.24 7.89 -7.03
CA SER A 116 13.50 9.32 -7.16
C SER A 116 13.04 10.14 -5.94
N VAL A 117 11.88 9.79 -5.37
CA VAL A 117 11.39 10.38 -4.12
C VAL A 117 10.94 9.31 -3.15
N ILE A 118 11.63 9.27 -2.00
CA ILE A 118 11.39 8.31 -0.94
C ILE A 118 11.11 9.03 0.38
N ARG A 119 10.30 8.41 1.25
CA ARG A 119 10.11 8.93 2.60
C ARG A 119 11.40 8.77 3.39
N SER A 120 11.77 9.82 4.15
CA SER A 120 12.98 9.84 4.98
C SER A 120 13.07 8.68 5.96
N THR A 121 11.93 8.14 6.41
CA THR A 121 11.85 6.98 7.32
C THR A 121 12.48 5.69 6.77
N PHE A 122 12.68 5.60 5.46
CA PHE A 122 13.37 4.49 4.81
C PHE A 122 14.89 4.67 4.72
N LEU A 123 15.38 5.90 4.85
CA LEU A 123 16.80 6.20 4.82
C LEU A 123 17.51 5.47 5.98
N HIS A 124 18.61 4.77 5.69
CA HIS A 124 19.36 3.94 6.65
C HIS A 124 18.56 2.82 7.33
N SER A 125 17.34 2.51 6.87
CA SER A 125 16.50 1.51 7.53
C SER A 125 16.76 0.06 7.11
N GLY A 126 17.54 -0.14 6.03
CA GLY A 126 17.72 -1.45 5.39
C GLY A 126 16.48 -1.99 4.67
N VAL A 127 15.35 -1.27 4.72
CA VAL A 127 14.09 -1.68 4.09
C VAL A 127 13.91 -0.93 2.77
N ARG A 128 13.67 -1.66 1.68
CA ARG A 128 13.37 -1.04 0.38
C ARG A 128 12.09 -0.16 0.49
N PRO A 129 12.10 1.10 0.03
CA PRO A 129 10.97 2.02 0.19
C PRO A 129 9.65 1.54 -0.44
N ILE A 130 9.75 0.89 -1.59
CA ILE A 130 8.63 0.28 -2.31
C ILE A 130 8.91 -1.21 -2.36
N ASN A 131 8.16 -1.97 -1.57
CA ASN A 131 8.23 -3.43 -1.53
C ASN A 131 6.96 -4.00 -2.16
N GLY A 132 7.10 -5.00 -3.02
CA GLY A 132 5.97 -5.70 -3.62
C GLY A 132 6.06 -5.82 -5.15
N GLY A 133 5.49 -6.91 -5.66
CA GLY A 133 5.59 -7.32 -7.07
C GLY A 133 6.28 -8.66 -7.22
N THR A 134 6.01 -9.37 -8.31
CA THR A 134 6.99 -10.26 -8.91
C THR A 134 8.22 -9.40 -9.18
N GLY A 135 9.44 -9.86 -8.84
CA GLY A 135 10.66 -9.06 -8.98
C GLY A 135 10.65 -8.25 -10.28
N SER A 136 10.80 -6.94 -10.18
CA SER A 136 10.90 -6.10 -11.37
C SER A 136 12.10 -6.55 -12.19
N LEU A 137 11.83 -7.01 -13.41
CA LEU A 137 12.63 -7.24 -14.65
C LEU A 137 14.16 -7.38 -14.59
N GLU A 138 14.87 -6.75 -13.66
CA GLU A 138 16.33 -6.74 -13.58
C GLU A 138 16.90 -7.84 -12.66
N GLU A 139 16.14 -8.32 -11.66
CA GLU A 139 16.64 -9.38 -10.77
C GLU A 139 16.39 -10.80 -11.33
N TYR A 140 15.33 -11.01 -12.14
CA TYR A 140 15.08 -12.27 -12.86
C TYR A 140 14.28 -12.03 -14.14
N PRO A 141 14.69 -12.56 -15.31
CA PRO A 141 13.84 -12.55 -16.49
C PRO A 141 12.58 -13.38 -16.19
N MET A 142 11.41 -12.79 -16.47
CA MET A 142 10.15 -13.52 -16.44
C MET A 142 10.24 -14.67 -17.45
N MET A 143 10.22 -15.93 -16.98
CA MET A 143 10.07 -17.06 -17.88
C MET A 143 8.67 -17.00 -18.50
N SER A 144 8.57 -16.47 -19.72
CA SER A 144 7.41 -16.72 -20.56
C SER A 144 7.41 -18.21 -20.87
N SER A 145 6.47 -18.96 -20.30
CA SER A 145 6.18 -20.31 -20.77
C SER A 145 5.73 -20.18 -22.22
N LEU A 146 6.63 -20.50 -23.16
CA LEU A 146 6.26 -20.77 -24.54
C LEU A 146 5.53 -22.12 -24.52
N LEU A 147 4.20 -22.05 -24.43
CA LEU A 147 3.29 -23.10 -24.86
C LEU A 147 2.65 -22.66 -26.18
#